data_AF-A0A1I7X5E2-F1
#
_entry.id   AF-A0A1I7X5E2-F1
#
_cell.length_a   1.000
_cell.length_b   1.000
_cell.length_c   1.000
_cell.angle_alpha   90.00
_cell.angle_beta   90.00
_cell.angle_gamma   90.00
#
_symmetry.space_group_name_H-M   'P 1'
#
loop_
_entity.id
_entity.type
_entity.pdbx_description
1 polymer ?
#
loop_
_entity_poly.entity_id
_entity_poly.type
_entity_poly.pdbx_seq_one_letter_code
_entity_poly.pdbx_strand_id
1 'polypeptide(L)'
;MDLQTFNSLVTRMQSPENADRSEAEKQYDQIDLPQKVSLLFQLYGEKGAALEVRSMCLILLRRLLANNWEELWPAIGAENQKSVTDQNYILNPVICRSVPNIFGSDQDRYLPGIKVVY
;
A
#
# COMPACT_ATOMS: atom_id res chain seq x y z
N MET A 1 -4.96 -1.20 -15.69
CA MET A 1 -5.14 0.24 -15.41
C MET A 1 -3.77 0.91 -15.42
N ASP A 2 -3.66 2.14 -15.95
CA ASP A 2 -2.43 2.94 -15.90
C ASP A 2 -2.34 3.78 -14.60
N LEU A 3 -1.16 4.35 -14.34
CA LEU A 3 -0.87 5.08 -13.11
C LEU A 3 -1.71 6.37 -12.96
N GLN A 4 -1.97 7.06 -14.07
CA GLN A 4 -2.73 8.31 -14.05
C GLN A 4 -4.20 8.08 -13.71
N THR A 5 -4.81 7.05 -14.31
CA THR A 5 -6.17 6.61 -14.00
C THR A 5 -6.27 6.15 -12.55
N PHE A 6 -5.25 5.43 -12.06
CA PHE A 6 -5.20 5.00 -10.68
C PHE A 6 -5.07 6.18 -9.69
N ASN A 7 -4.28 7.20 -10.02
CA ASN A 7 -4.19 8.43 -9.22
C ASN A 7 -5.55 9.14 -9.11
N SER A 8 -6.25 9.30 -10.25
CA SER A 8 -7.60 9.86 -10.26
C SER A 8 -8.58 9.01 -9.45
N LEU A 9 -8.47 7.69 -9.48
CA LEU A 9 -9.27 6.78 -8.68
C LEU A 9 -9.04 6.99 -7.17
N VAL A 10 -7.78 7.00 -6.72
CA VAL A 10 -7.40 7.23 -5.31
C VAL A 10 -7.83 8.62 -4.84
N THR A 11 -7.82 9.62 -5.74
CA THR A 11 -8.33 10.97 -5.46
C THR A 11 -9.85 10.93 -5.25
N ARG A 12 -10.60 10.22 -6.10
CA ARG A 12 -12.06 10.08 -5.97
C ARG A 12 -12.49 9.33 -4.72
N MET A 13 -11.69 8.37 -4.25
CA MET A 13 -11.91 7.72 -2.94
C MET A 13 -11.86 8.70 -1.76
N GLN A 14 -11.26 9.87 -1.94
CA GLN A 14 -11.16 10.93 -0.93
C GLN A 14 -12.18 12.07 -1.18
N SER A 15 -13.12 11.88 -2.11
CA SER A 15 -14.14 12.88 -2.44
C SER A 15 -15.05 13.17 -1.25
N PRO A 16 -15.47 14.44 -1.04
CA PRO A 16 -16.51 14.77 -0.07
C PRO A 16 -17.88 14.18 -0.47
N GLU A 17 -18.14 14.01 -1.77
CA GLU A 17 -19.36 13.40 -2.30
C GLU A 17 -19.37 11.89 -2.06
N ASN A 18 -20.32 11.41 -1.24
CA ASN A 18 -20.43 10.00 -0.89
C ASN A 18 -20.65 9.09 -2.11
N ALA A 19 -21.42 9.54 -3.09
CA ALA A 19 -21.69 8.76 -4.31
C ALA A 19 -20.40 8.49 -5.09
N ASP A 20 -19.55 9.51 -5.26
CA ASP A 20 -18.27 9.38 -5.97
C ASP A 20 -17.28 8.51 -5.20
N ARG A 21 -17.22 8.68 -3.87
CA ARG A 21 -16.38 7.85 -3.01
C ARG A 21 -16.76 6.38 -3.08
N SER A 22 -18.04 6.05 -2.91
CA SER A 22 -18.52 4.67 -2.95
C SER A 22 -18.33 4.01 -4.31
N GLU A 23 -18.48 4.77 -5.40
CA GLU A 23 -18.20 4.27 -6.75
C GLU A 23 -16.71 4.01 -6.95
N ALA A 24 -15.85 4.92 -6.49
CA ALA A 24 -14.40 4.75 -6.55
C ALA A 24 -13.91 3.57 -5.70
N GLU A 25 -14.48 3.36 -4.52
CA GLU A 25 -14.18 2.20 -3.66
C GLU A 25 -14.54 0.87 -4.35
N LYS A 26 -15.72 0.79 -4.99
CA LYS A 26 -16.12 -0.40 -5.77
C LYS A 26 -15.17 -0.67 -6.93
N GLN A 27 -14.79 0.38 -7.67
CA GLN A 27 -13.83 0.26 -8.77
C GLN A 27 -12.46 -0.19 -8.26
N TYR A 28 -12.02 0.34 -7.12
CA TYR A 28 -10.79 -0.09 -6.47
C TYR A 28 -10.87 -1.57 -6.09
N ASP A 29 -11.96 -2.03 -5.48
CA ASP A 29 -12.12 -3.43 -5.04
C ASP A 29 -12.06 -4.44 -6.19
N GLN A 30 -12.48 -4.06 -7.40
CA GLN A 30 -12.43 -4.90 -8.61
C GLN A 30 -11.03 -5.09 -9.19
N ILE A 31 -10.02 -4.31 -8.79
CA ILE A 31 -8.66 -4.45 -9.32
C ILE A 31 -7.99 -5.71 -8.72
N ASP A 32 -7.27 -6.47 -9.53
CA ASP A 32 -6.55 -7.65 -9.03
C ASP A 32 -5.48 -7.27 -7.99
N LEU A 33 -5.30 -8.13 -6.98
CA LEU A 33 -4.40 -7.87 -5.85
C LEU A 33 -2.96 -7.54 -6.27
N PRO A 34 -2.30 -8.30 -7.19
CA PRO A 34 -0.94 -7.98 -7.62
C PRO A 34 -0.84 -6.61 -8.33
N GLN A 35 -1.85 -6.29 -9.15
CA GLN A 35 -1.92 -5.03 -9.86
C GLN A 35 -2.15 -3.84 -8.91
N LYS A 36 -3.06 -3.99 -7.93
CA LYS A 36 -3.30 -2.99 -6.87
C LYS A 36 -1.99 -2.62 -6.19
N VAL A 37 -1.24 -3.62 -5.73
CA VAL A 37 -0.02 -3.43 -4.96
C VAL A 37 1.04 -2.71 -5.81
N SER A 38 1.24 -3.15 -7.04
CA SER A 38 2.19 -2.50 -7.95
C SER A 38 1.84 -1.03 -8.20
N LEU A 39 0.56 -0.74 -8.48
CA LEU A 39 0.10 0.64 -8.72
C LEU A 39 0.22 1.52 -7.47
N LEU A 40 -0.06 0.99 -6.28
CA LEU A 40 0.10 1.71 -5.02
C LEU A 40 1.56 2.08 -4.74
N PHE A 41 2.50 1.17 -5.00
CA PHE A 41 3.94 1.45 -4.85
C PHE A 41 4.43 2.50 -5.85
N GLN A 42 4.03 2.37 -7.12
CA GLN A 42 4.37 3.34 -8.15
C GLN A 42 3.83 4.73 -7.82
N LEU A 43 2.56 4.82 -7.41
CA LEU A 43 1.92 6.09 -7.09
C LEU A 43 2.49 6.74 -5.83
N TYR A 44 2.90 5.94 -4.85
CA TYR A 44 3.64 6.44 -3.70
C TYR A 44 5.02 6.99 -4.09
N GLY A 45 5.75 6.29 -4.97
CA GLY A 45 7.05 6.71 -5.49
C GLY A 45 7.01 7.99 -6.34
N GLU A 46 5.85 8.30 -6.93
CA GLU A 46 5.65 9.45 -7.83
C GLU A 46 5.84 10.79 -7.11
N LYS A 47 6.92 11.51 -7.41
CA LYS A 47 7.28 12.78 -6.73
C LYS A 47 6.25 13.90 -6.93
N GLY A 48 5.47 13.84 -8.01
CA GLY A 48 4.44 14.82 -8.34
C GLY A 48 3.07 14.55 -7.70
N ALA A 49 2.87 13.42 -7.02
CA ALA A 49 1.59 13.10 -6.40
C ALA A 49 1.34 13.96 -5.15
N ALA A 50 0.08 14.37 -4.94
CA ALA A 50 -0.35 15.10 -3.76
C ALA A 50 -0.12 14.28 -2.48
N LEU A 51 0.15 14.97 -1.36
CA LEU A 51 0.48 14.31 -0.09
C LEU A 51 -0.67 13.41 0.40
N GLU A 52 -1.91 13.85 0.20
CA GLU A 52 -3.14 13.16 0.57
C GLU A 52 -3.26 11.84 -0.21
N VAL A 53 -3.00 11.87 -1.51
CA VAL A 53 -2.97 10.69 -2.38
C VAL A 53 -1.88 9.71 -1.92
N ARG A 54 -0.67 10.19 -1.65
CA ARG A 54 0.44 9.35 -1.17
C ARG A 54 0.13 8.73 0.19
N SER A 55 -0.51 9.49 1.08
CA SER A 55 -0.96 9.02 2.39
C SER A 55 -2.03 7.94 2.25
N MET A 56 -3.00 8.15 1.36
CA MET A 56 -4.04 7.16 1.07
C MET A 56 -3.45 5.87 0.49
N CYS A 57 -2.46 5.97 -0.41
CA CYS A 57 -1.75 4.79 -0.92
C CYS A 57 -1.10 3.98 0.20
N LEU A 58 -0.45 4.63 1.16
CA LEU A 58 0.16 3.95 2.31
C LEU A 58 -0.88 3.26 3.21
N ILE A 59 -2.03 3.90 3.45
CA ILE A 59 -3.11 3.31 4.24
C ILE A 59 -3.65 2.04 3.56
N LEU A 60 -3.86 2.10 2.24
CA LEU A 60 -4.33 0.97 1.44
C LEU A 60 -3.28 -0.15 1.40
N LEU A 61 -2.01 0.16 1.16
CA LEU A 61 -0.91 -0.81 1.22
C LEU A 61 -0.84 -1.50 2.58
N ARG A 62 -0.93 -0.75 3.68
CA ARG A 62 -0.96 -1.31 5.03
C ARG A 62 -2.10 -2.32 5.19
N ARG A 63 -3.31 -1.97 4.76
CA ARG A 63 -4.48 -2.86 4.86
C ARG A 63 -4.27 -4.15 4.07
N LEU A 64 -3.76 -4.05 2.85
CA LEU A 64 -3.50 -5.21 1.99
C LEU A 64 -2.40 -6.11 2.59
N LEU A 65 -1.32 -5.53 3.09
CA LEU A 65 -0.25 -6.29 3.74
C LEU A 65 -0.72 -6.99 5.02
N ALA A 66 -1.57 -6.35 5.82
CA ALA A 66 -2.10 -6.96 7.05
C ALA A 66 -3.11 -8.08 6.78
N ASN A 67 -3.96 -7.93 5.75
CA ASN A 67 -5.06 -8.86 5.49
C ASN A 67 -4.70 -9.99 4.51
N ASN A 68 -3.72 -9.77 3.61
CA ASN A 68 -3.45 -10.68 2.50
C ASN A 68 -1.95 -11.06 2.40
N TRP A 69 -1.18 -10.92 3.48
CA TRP A 69 0.28 -11.12 3.49
C TRP A 69 0.76 -12.36 2.71
N GLU A 70 0.16 -13.52 2.95
CA GLU A 70 0.61 -14.81 2.39
C GLU A 70 0.44 -14.90 0.87
N GLU A 71 -0.59 -14.26 0.33
CA GLU A 71 -0.85 -14.20 -1.11
C GLU A 71 -0.07 -13.07 -1.78
N LEU A 72 0.10 -11.97 -1.04
CA LEU A 72 0.64 -10.71 -1.53
C LEU A 72 2.17 -10.75 -1.59
N TRP A 73 2.84 -11.25 -0.55
CA TRP A 73 4.30 -11.33 -0.47
C TRP A 73 4.96 -12.06 -1.66
N PRO A 74 4.51 -13.25 -2.09
CA PRO A 74 5.06 -13.88 -3.29
C PRO A 74 4.70 -13.13 -4.58
N ALA A 75 3.53 -12.48 -4.65
CA ALA A 75 3.04 -11.81 -5.85
C ALA A 75 3.75 -10.48 -6.18
N ILE A 76 4.38 -9.82 -5.20
CA ILE A 76 5.13 -8.57 -5.43
C ILE A 76 6.40 -8.79 -6.28
N GLY A 77 6.91 -10.03 -6.31
CA GLY A 77 8.16 -10.40 -6.99
C GLY A 77 9.41 -9.94 -6.22
N ALA A 78 10.52 -10.67 -6.40
CA ALA A 78 11.74 -10.50 -5.62
C ALA A 78 12.33 -9.08 -5.69
N GLU A 79 12.16 -8.37 -6.82
CA GLU A 79 12.67 -7.01 -7.01
C GLU A 79 11.91 -5.96 -6.18
N ASN A 80 10.58 -6.07 -6.09
CA ASN A 80 9.78 -5.20 -5.24
C ASN A 80 9.84 -5.63 -3.78
N GLN A 81 9.93 -6.94 -3.48
CA GLN A 81 10.25 -7.43 -2.14
C GLN A 81 11.53 -6.78 -1.65
N LYS A 82 12.59 -6.81 -2.48
CA LYS A 82 13.86 -6.15 -2.22
C LYS A 82 13.70 -4.64 -2.12
N SER A 83 12.89 -3.98 -2.95
CA SER A 83 12.65 -2.54 -2.78
C SER A 83 11.93 -2.22 -1.47
N VAL A 84 11.05 -3.12 -1.00
CA VAL A 84 10.34 -3.03 0.28
C VAL A 84 11.24 -3.36 1.49
N THR A 85 12.27 -4.20 1.33
CA THR A 85 13.25 -4.56 2.37
C THR A 85 14.57 -3.77 2.32
N ASP A 86 15.22 -3.60 1.17
CA ASP A 86 16.44 -2.78 0.95
C ASP A 86 16.16 -1.30 1.17
N GLN A 87 15.00 -0.76 0.75
CA GLN A 87 14.60 0.56 1.26
C GLN A 87 14.11 0.39 2.69
N ASN A 88 15.08 0.46 3.59
CA ASN A 88 14.99 0.53 5.04
C ASN A 88 14.21 1.76 5.56
N TYR A 89 13.14 2.18 4.87
CA TYR A 89 12.29 3.31 5.21
C TYR A 89 10.78 3.05 5.09
N ILE A 90 10.28 2.11 4.29
CA ILE A 90 8.80 1.99 4.15
C ILE A 90 8.20 1.16 5.31
N LEU A 91 8.67 -0.06 5.57
CA LEU A 91 8.06 -0.92 6.61
C LEU A 91 8.52 -0.65 8.06
N ASN A 92 9.72 -0.12 8.31
CA ASN A 92 10.30 -0.07 9.68
C ASN A 92 10.37 1.34 10.31
N PRO A 93 10.64 2.44 9.57
CA PRO A 93 10.52 3.80 10.11
C PRO A 93 9.29 4.58 9.63
N VAL A 94 8.94 4.63 8.33
CA VAL A 94 7.85 5.51 7.84
C VAL A 94 6.49 4.94 8.22
N ILE A 95 6.17 3.69 7.90
CA ILE A 95 4.86 3.15 8.27
C ILE A 95 4.75 2.93 9.79
N CYS A 96 5.82 2.51 10.49
CA CYS A 96 5.79 2.39 11.95
C CYS A 96 5.79 3.74 12.71
N ARG A 97 6.44 4.82 12.21
CA ARG A 97 6.35 6.15 12.85
C ARG A 97 5.08 6.90 12.48
N SER A 98 4.66 6.82 11.22
CA SER A 98 3.41 7.44 10.77
C SER A 98 2.20 6.72 11.33
N VAL A 99 2.34 5.43 11.68
CA VAL A 99 1.27 4.64 12.31
C VAL A 99 1.80 3.72 13.42
N PRO A 100 1.72 4.17 14.69
CA PRO A 100 1.97 3.32 15.85
C PRO A 100 1.09 2.06 15.79
N ASN A 101 1.62 0.90 16.18
CA ASN A 101 0.92 -0.39 16.17
C ASN A 101 0.43 -0.84 14.77
N ILE A 102 1.23 -0.65 13.70
CA ILE A 102 0.85 -1.12 12.35
C ILE A 102 0.32 -2.57 12.36
N PHE A 103 1.01 -3.46 13.05
CA PHE A 103 0.70 -4.89 13.14
C PHE A 103 -0.16 -5.26 14.36
N GLY A 104 -0.58 -4.27 15.16
CA GLY A 104 -1.37 -4.51 16.38
C GLY A 104 -0.71 -5.54 17.30
N SER A 105 -1.51 -6.50 17.78
CA SER A 105 -1.06 -7.61 18.65
C SER A 105 -0.24 -8.68 17.92
N ASP A 106 -0.27 -8.70 16.58
CA ASP A 106 0.41 -9.72 15.77
C ASP A 106 1.80 -9.28 15.31
N GLN A 107 2.33 -8.22 15.90
CA GLN A 107 3.62 -7.64 15.53
C GLN A 107 4.77 -8.66 15.66
N ASP A 108 4.73 -9.52 16.67
CA ASP A 108 5.72 -10.58 16.88
C ASP A 108 5.69 -11.68 15.80
N ARG A 109 4.60 -11.81 15.05
CA ARG A 109 4.47 -12.77 13.93
C ARG A 109 5.13 -12.26 12.65
N TYR A 110 4.99 -10.97 12.36
CA TYR A 110 5.46 -10.37 11.11
C TYR A 110 6.91 -9.85 11.19
N LEU A 111 7.34 -9.34 12.35
CA LEU A 111 8.69 -8.81 12.54
C LEU A 111 9.83 -9.82 12.28
N PRO A 112 9.73 -11.11 12.64
CA PRO A 112 10.77 -12.08 12.35
C PRO A 112 11.00 -12.26 10.84
N GLY A 113 9.93 -12.33 10.03
CA GLY A 113 10.05 -12.45 8.57
C GLY A 113 10.73 -11.25 7.91
N ILE A 114 10.58 -10.07 8.50
CA ILE A 114 11.23 -8.83 8.06
C ILE A 114 12.71 -8.78 8.51
N LYS A 115 13.04 -9.35 9.67
CA LYS A 115 14.41 -9.37 10.22
C LYS A 115 15.35 -10.40 9.59
N VAL A 116 14.83 -11.43 8.93
CA VAL A 116 15.65 -12.54 8.38
C VAL A 116 16.29 -12.19 7.02
N VAL A 117 16.02 -11.00 6.45
CA VAL A 117 16.61 -10.53 5.19
C VAL A 117 17.92 -9.74 5.42
N TYR A 118 18.67 -10.08 6.47
CA TYR A 118 20.03 -9.57 6.73
C TYR A 118 21.07 -10.66 6.56
#